data_AF-A0A2E4BR34-F1
#
_entry.id   AF-A0A2E4BR34-F1
#
_cell.length_a   1.000
_cell.length_b   1.000
_cell.length_c   1.000
_cell.angle_alpha   90.00
_cell.angle_beta   90.00
_cell.angle_gamma   90.00
#
_symmetry.space_group_name_H-M   'P 1'
#
loop_
_entity.id
_entity.type
_entity.pdbx_description
1 polymer ?
#
loop_
_entity_poly.entity_id
_entity_poly.type
_entity_poly.pdbx_seq_one_letter_code
_entity_poly.pdbx_strand_id
1 'polypeptide(L)' 'MSNYCKVALEHPLHGHYHDTEYGFPITGEAELFERLVMEIFQAGLSWLLILKKREALKLSFENFDVTKVANFNDKDVKRL' A
#
# COMPACT_ATOMS: atom_id res chain seq x y z
N MET A 1 -0.81 10.99 -21.28
CA MET A 1 -0.37 11.00 -19.87
C MET A 1 -1.54 10.61 -19.01
N SER A 2 -1.36 9.62 -18.12
CA SER A 2 -2.38 9.23 -17.15
C SER A 2 -2.87 10.43 -16.35
N ASN A 3 -4.16 10.48 -16.04
CA ASN A 3 -4.75 11.49 -15.16
C ASN A 3 -3.99 11.58 -13.82
N TYR A 4 -3.42 10.47 -13.37
CA TYR A 4 -2.69 10.38 -12.11
C TYR A 4 -1.46 11.29 -12.03
N CYS A 5 -0.63 11.35 -13.08
CA CYS A 5 0.59 12.18 -13.07
C CYS A 5 0.27 13.68 -12.88
N LYS A 6 -0.89 14.13 -13.36
CA LYS A 6 -1.34 15.52 -13.15
C LYS A 6 -1.83 15.76 -11.72
N VAL A 7 -2.55 14.80 -11.15
CA VAL A 7 -3.06 14.85 -9.77
C VAL A 7 -1.94 14.77 -8.74
N ALA A 8 -0.85 14.07 -9.06
CA ALA A 8 0.28 13.91 -8.15
C ALA A 8 1.10 15.19 -7.98
N LEU A 9 1.15 16.04 -9.00
CA LEU A 9 1.94 17.27 -8.99
C LEU A 9 1.59 18.13 -7.77
N GLU A 10 2.60 18.49 -6.98
CA GLU A 10 2.51 19.32 -5.75
C GLU A 10 1.63 18.77 -4.62
N HIS A 11 0.95 17.64 -4.80
CA HIS A 11 0.15 17.05 -3.73
C HIS A 11 1.07 16.37 -2.70
N PRO A 12 0.95 16.65 -1.38
CA PRO A 12 1.94 16.22 -0.38
C PRO A 12 2.15 14.70 -0.28
N LEU A 13 1.07 13.91 -0.40
CA LEU A 13 1.17 12.44 -0.39
C LEU A 13 1.35 11.83 -1.79
N HIS A 14 0.49 12.20 -2.75
CA HIS A 14 0.59 11.67 -4.11
C HIS A 14 1.89 12.06 -4.83
N GLY A 15 2.38 13.29 -4.65
CA GLY A 15 3.63 13.75 -5.27
C GLY A 15 4.82 12.95 -4.76
N HIS A 16 4.99 12.85 -3.44
CA HIS A 16 6.05 12.03 -2.86
C HIS A 16 5.98 10.58 -3.36
N TYR A 17 4.81 9.94 -3.24
CA TYR A 17 4.62 8.56 -3.71
C TYR A 17 4.88 8.40 -5.21
N HIS A 18 4.43 9.36 -6.02
CA HIS A 18 4.63 9.34 -7.47
C HIS A 18 6.12 9.42 -7.83
N ASP A 19 6.84 10.34 -7.19
CA ASP A 19 8.20 10.69 -7.55
C ASP A 19 9.24 9.68 -7.07
N THR A 20 8.90 8.86 -6.07
CA THR A 20 9.85 7.91 -5.45
C THR A 20 9.44 6.45 -5.58
N GLU A 21 8.16 6.13 -5.81
CA GLU A 21 7.67 4.74 -5.74
C GLU A 21 6.83 4.32 -6.95
N TYR A 22 5.98 5.19 -7.48
CA TYR A 22 5.04 4.82 -8.55
C TYR A 22 5.74 4.55 -9.88
N GLY A 23 5.73 3.29 -10.32
CA GLY A 23 6.35 2.88 -11.59
C GLY A 23 7.86 2.65 -11.50
N PHE A 24 8.46 2.78 -10.31
CA PHE A 24 9.84 2.38 -10.07
C PHE A 24 9.92 0.86 -9.83
N PRO A 25 10.96 0.18 -10.35
CA PRO A 25 11.12 -1.26 -10.18
C PRO A 25 11.38 -1.59 -8.71
N ILE A 26 10.70 -2.61 -8.20
CA ILE A 26 10.90 -3.18 -6.88
C ILE A 26 11.12 -4.69 -7.00
N THR A 27 11.97 -5.25 -6.14
CA THR A 27 12.32 -6.67 -6.13
C THR A 27 12.17 -7.32 -4.76
N GLY A 28 11.96 -6.53 -3.69
CA GLY A 28 11.72 -7.05 -2.35
C GLY A 28 10.35 -7.72 -2.25
N GLU A 29 10.30 -8.92 -1.67
CA GLU A 29 9.04 -9.67 -1.49
C GLU A 29 8.02 -8.90 -0.65
N ALA A 30 8.43 -8.35 0.50
CA ALA A 30 7.55 -7.58 1.37
C ALA A 30 7.06 -6.28 0.71
N GLU A 31 7.90 -5.61 -0.10
CA GLU A 31 7.53 -4.38 -0.83
C GLU A 31 6.52 -4.68 -1.94
N LEU A 32 6.73 -5.79 -2.67
CA LEU A 32 5.80 -6.28 -3.68
C LEU A 32 4.46 -6.67 -3.04
N PHE A 33 4.50 -7.39 -1.91
CA PHE A 33 3.30 -7.78 -1.18
C PHE A 33 2.55 -6.56 -0.60
N GLU A 34 3.27 -5.59 -0.03
CA GLU A 34 2.70 -4.31 0.40
C GLU A 34 1.95 -3.64 -0.75
N ARG A 35 2.58 -3.51 -1.92
CA ARG A 35 1.95 -2.84 -3.07
C ARG A 35 0.70 -3.57 -3.53
N LEU A 36 0.76 -4.91 -3.62
CA LEU A 36 -0.39 -5.73 -3.99
C LEU A 36 -1.56 -5.56 -3.01
N VAL A 37 -1.29 -5.61 -1.70
CA VAL A 37 -2.32 -5.44 -0.67
C VAL A 37 -2.92 -4.03 -0.75
N MET A 38 -2.10 -2.99 -0.91
CA MET A 38 -2.59 -1.62 -1.08
C MET A 38 -3.56 -1.49 -2.27
N GLU A 39 -3.24 -2.10 -3.42
CA GLU A 39 -4.11 -2.10 -4.60
C GLU A 39 -5.43 -2.86 -4.35
N ILE A 40 -5.40 -3.99 -3.62
CA ILE A 40 -6.62 -4.73 -3.25
C ILE A 40 -7.53 -3.88 -2.36
N PHE A 41 -6.96 -3.23 -1.33
CA PHE A 41 -7.73 -2.37 -0.42
C PHE A 41 -8.26 -1.10 -1.10
N GLN A 42 -7.72 -0.72 -2.26
CA GLN A 42 -8.22 0.43 -3.02
C GLN A 42 -9.60 0.21 -3.64
N ALA A 43 -10.09 -1.03 -3.77
CA ALA A 43 -11.35 -1.32 -4.46
C ALA A 43 -12.53 -0.46 -3.96
N GLY A 44 -13.01 0.46 -4.82
CA GLY A 44 -14.11 1.39 -4.50
C GLY A 44 -13.73 2.62 -3.66
N LEU A 45 -12.45 2.80 -3.34
CA LEU A 45 -11.90 3.89 -2.53
C LEU A 45 -10.90 4.74 -3.33
N SER A 46 -10.52 5.90 -2.80
CA SER A 46 -9.47 6.72 -3.41
C SER A 46 -8.07 6.22 -3.02
N TRP A 47 -7.11 6.33 -3.94
CA TRP A 47 -5.70 6.00 -3.62
C TRP A 47 -5.15 6.88 -2.49
N LEU A 48 -5.61 8.12 -2.35
CA LEU A 48 -5.26 9.00 -1.23
C LEU A 48 -5.62 8.37 0.12
N LEU A 49 -6.78 7.71 0.23
CA LEU A 49 -7.18 7.04 1.47
C LEU A 49 -6.23 5.89 1.80
N ILE A 50 -5.81 5.13 0.80
CA ILE A 50 -4.84 4.03 0.97
C ILE A 50 -3.48 4.57 1.41
N LEU A 51 -2.96 5.61 0.75
CA LEU A 51 -1.72 6.27 1.16
C LEU A 51 -1.79 6.79 2.61
N LYS A 52 -2.92 7.37 3.03
CA LYS A 52 -3.14 7.80 4.42
C LYS A 52 -3.21 6.64 5.42
N LYS A 53 -3.64 5.46 4.98
CA LYS A 53 -3.76 4.24 5.81
C LYS A 53 -2.54 3.32 5.74
N ARG A 54 -1.54 3.63 4.91
CA ARG A 54 -0.37 2.79 4.68
C ARG A 54 0.33 2.35 5.96
N GLU A 55 0.62 3.28 6.88
CA GLU A 55 1.26 2.93 8.17
C GLU A 55 0.40 2.01 9.04
N ALA A 56 -0.92 2.20 9.03
CA ALA A 56 -1.83 1.32 9.75
C ALA A 56 -1.85 -0.08 9.12
N LEU A 57 -1.90 -0.18 7.78
CA LEU A 57 -1.79 -1.46 7.07
C LEU A 57 -0.46 -2.15 7.37
N LYS A 58 0.65 -1.40 7.35
CA LYS A 58 1.97 -1.91 7.65
C LYS A 58 2.04 -2.55 9.04
N LEU A 59 1.50 -1.90 10.07
CA LEU A 59 1.44 -2.45 11.42
C LEU A 59 0.49 -3.65 11.50
N SER A 60 -0.69 -3.56 10.90
CA SER A 60 -1.71 -4.61 10.90
C SER A 60 -1.24 -5.91 10.23
N PHE A 61 -0.46 -5.80 9.16
CA PHE A 61 0.06 -6.91 8.37
C PHE A 61 1.54 -7.24 8.68
N GLU A 62 2.01 -6.96 9.90
CA GLU A 62 3.35 -7.39 10.37
C GLU A 62 4.50 -6.95 9.43
N ASN A 63 4.46 -5.70 8.98
CA ASN A 63 5.36 -5.11 7.97
C ASN A 63 5.36 -5.85 6.63
N PHE A 64 4.24 -6.49 6.28
CA PHE A 64 4.06 -7.26 5.05
C PHE A 64 5.04 -8.44 4.92
N ASP A 65 5.49 -8.99 6.05
CA ASP A 65 6.20 -10.27 6.08
C ASP A 65 5.22 -11.39 5.67
N VAL A 66 5.41 -11.91 4.45
CA VAL A 66 4.53 -12.91 3.84
C VAL A 66 4.42 -14.17 4.70
N THR A 67 5.53 -14.60 5.33
CA THR A 67 5.54 -15.78 6.19
C THR A 67 4.67 -15.57 7.41
N LYS A 68 4.76 -14.40 8.06
CA LYS A 68 3.92 -14.08 9.22
C LYS A 68 2.45 -13.96 8.85
N VAL A 69 2.14 -13.21 7.78
CA VAL A 69 0.75 -12.99 7.35
C VAL A 69 0.09 -14.30 6.91
N ALA A 70 0.82 -15.20 6.24
CA ALA A 70 0.31 -16.52 5.87
C ALA A 70 -0.08 -17.39 7.06
N ASN A 71 0.47 -17.11 8.26
CA ASN A 71 0.13 -17.82 9.50
C ASN A 71 -1.01 -17.16 10.29
N PHE A 72 -1.62 -16.09 9.78
CA PHE A 72 -2.77 -15.46 10.43
C PHE A 72 -3.93 -16.44 10.54
N ASN A 73 -4.59 -16.43 11.69
CA ASN A 73 -5.78 -17.25 11.97
C ASN A 73 -7.00 -16.35 12.25
N ASP A 74 -8.13 -16.96 12.59
CA ASP A 74 -9.39 -16.26 12.88
C ASP A 74 -9.27 -15.16 13.95
N LYS A 75 -8.35 -15.29 14.91
CA LYS A 75 -8.12 -14.25 15.93
C LYS A 75 -7.43 -13.03 15.34
N ASP A 76 -6.48 -13.25 14.44
CA ASP A 76 -5.79 -12.17 13.73
C ASP A 76 -6.76 -11.44 12.82
N VAL A 77 -7.58 -12.17 12.05
CA VAL A 77 -8.62 -11.57 11.20
C VAL A 77 -9.62 -10.74 12.01
N LYS A 78 -10.00 -11.18 13.22
CA LYS A 78 -10.89 -10.41 14.11
C LYS A 78 -10.23 -9.18 14.74
N ARG A 79 -8.91 -9.14 14.82
CA ARG A 79 -8.13 -8.03 15.39
C ARG A 79 -7.92 -6.91 14.36
N LEU A 80 -7.83 -7.26 13.08
CA LEU A 80 -7.71 -6.33 11.95
C LEU A 80 -8.96 -5.46 11.81
#